data_AF-A0A397JGQ2-F1
#
_entry.id   AF-A0A397JGQ2-F1
#
_cell.length_a   1.000
_cell.length_b   1.000
_cell.length_c   1.000
_cell.angle_alpha   90.00
_cell.angle_beta   90.00
_cell.angle_gamma   90.00
#
_symmetry.space_group_name_H-M   'P 1'
#
loop_
_entity.id
_entity.type
_entity.pdbx_description
1 polymer ?
#
loop_
_entity_poly.entity_id
_entity_poly.type
_entity_poly.pdbx_seq_one_letter_code
_entity_poly.pdbx_strand_id
1 'polypeptide(L)'
;MPLTRNGNRKEYAILNFESQEILEAALGQGYQVDQHVIKIVEAETKICHQCKSTEHLVKDCQIAKENKEREFRQKQNYQRFSQTYKKYQTRVYNTLTNKYTDQSNSYAEIARREPRHKNQQYQTQTNENQNDNQKIMQYLENINNRLGKVEKEINQLNERKSETKKRTGKNKK
;
A
#
# COMPACT_ATOMS: atom_id res chain seq x y z
N MET A 1 -3.86 -5.53 -6.04
CA MET A 1 -2.83 -5.77 -7.07
C MET A 1 -1.48 -5.30 -6.54
N PRO A 2 -0.40 -6.09 -6.71
CA PRO A 2 0.92 -5.70 -6.24
C PRO A 2 1.39 -4.42 -6.96
N LEU A 3 2.04 -3.53 -6.21
CA LEU A 3 2.56 -2.25 -6.71
C LEU A 3 4.09 -2.30 -6.71
N THR A 4 4.72 -1.60 -7.66
CA THR A 4 6.16 -1.30 -7.64
C THR A 4 6.46 -0.27 -6.55
N ARG A 5 7.74 -0.12 -6.17
CA ARG A 5 8.21 0.93 -5.24
C ARG A 5 7.78 2.34 -5.68
N ASN A 6 7.56 2.53 -6.98
CA ASN A 6 7.16 3.81 -7.58
C ASN A 6 5.63 3.97 -7.69
N GLY A 7 4.84 3.05 -7.13
CA GLY A 7 3.37 3.11 -7.17
C GLY A 7 2.74 2.64 -8.48
N ASN A 8 3.52 2.21 -9.47
CA ASN A 8 2.97 1.61 -10.69
C ASN A 8 2.45 0.20 -10.39
N ARG A 9 1.29 -0.16 -10.95
CA ARG A 9 0.73 -1.52 -10.85
C ARG A 9 1.71 -2.52 -11.46
N LYS A 10 2.01 -3.59 -10.73
CA LYS A 10 2.74 -4.72 -11.30
C LYS A 10 1.77 -5.45 -12.24
N GLU A 11 2.27 -5.76 -13.42
CA GLU A 11 1.49 -6.38 -14.49
C GLU A 11 1.48 -7.92 -14.37
N TYR A 12 1.59 -8.42 -13.14
CA TYR A 12 1.48 -9.82 -12.77
C TYR A 12 0.72 -9.94 -11.44
N ALA A 13 0.06 -11.07 -11.24
CA ALA A 13 -0.65 -11.40 -10.02
C ALA A 13 -0.12 -12.73 -9.47
N ILE A 14 -0.21 -12.90 -8.16
CA ILE A 14 0.09 -14.17 -7.50
C ILE A 14 -1.25 -14.84 -7.23
N LEU A 15 -1.39 -16.09 -7.66
CA LEU A 15 -2.58 -16.91 -7.50
C LEU A 15 -2.23 -18.12 -6.63
N ASN A 16 -3.13 -18.47 -5.73
CA ASN A 16 -3.05 -19.70 -4.94
C ASN A 16 -4.15 -20.65 -5.42
N PHE A 17 -3.81 -21.91 -5.63
CA PHE A 17 -4.75 -22.96 -6.01
C PHE A 17 -4.99 -23.90 -4.83
N GLU A 18 -6.19 -24.47 -4.74
CA GLU A 18 -6.59 -25.37 -3.66
C GLU A 18 -5.99 -26.77 -3.80
N SER A 19 -5.81 -27.25 -5.03
CA SER A 19 -5.21 -28.56 -5.32
C SER A 19 -4.17 -28.47 -6.43
N GLN A 20 -3.23 -29.42 -6.42
CA GLN A 20 -2.14 -29.50 -7.40
C GLN A 20 -2.66 -29.89 -8.80
N GLU A 21 -3.71 -30.69 -8.86
CA GLU A 21 -4.38 -31.08 -10.12
C GLU A 21 -4.96 -29.87 -10.87
N ILE A 22 -5.54 -28.91 -10.14
CA ILE A 22 -6.07 -27.67 -10.74
C ILE A 22 -4.93 -26.79 -11.24
N LEU A 23 -3.81 -26.75 -10.53
CA LEU A 23 -2.63 -26.00 -10.93
C LEU A 23 -2.06 -26.55 -12.25
N GLU A 24 -1.89 -27.87 -12.37
CA GLU A 24 -1.40 -28.51 -13.58
C GLU A 24 -2.34 -28.29 -14.78
N ALA A 25 -3.66 -28.34 -14.56
CA ALA A 25 -4.64 -28.05 -15.59
C ALA A 25 -4.62 -26.58 -16.05
N ALA A 26 -4.30 -25.64 -15.15
CA ALA A 26 -4.26 -24.21 -15.42
C ALA A 26 -2.92 -23.73 -16.00
N LEU A 27 -1.82 -24.45 -15.73
CA LEU A 27 -0.49 -24.13 -16.23
C LEU A 27 -0.46 -24.15 -17.77
N GLY A 28 0.10 -23.10 -18.36
CA GLY A 28 0.23 -22.99 -19.82
C GLY A 28 -1.06 -22.61 -20.56
N GLN A 29 -2.22 -22.56 -19.90
CA GLN A 29 -3.43 -22.02 -20.51
C GLN A 29 -3.33 -20.50 -20.65
N GLY A 30 -3.64 -20.02 -21.86
CA GLY A 30 -3.79 -18.60 -22.16
C GLY A 30 -5.25 -18.18 -22.04
N TYR A 31 -5.60 -17.45 -20.98
CA TYR A 31 -6.92 -16.87 -20.81
C TYR A 31 -6.99 -15.54 -21.53
N GLN A 32 -7.86 -15.43 -22.53
CA GLN A 32 -8.09 -14.17 -23.23
C GLN A 32 -9.05 -13.29 -22.42
N VAL A 33 -8.60 -12.08 -22.10
CA VAL A 33 -9.39 -11.03 -21.45
C VAL A 33 -9.28 -9.78 -22.31
N ASP A 34 -10.38 -9.43 -22.98
CA ASP A 34 -10.45 -8.34 -23.96
C ASP A 34 -9.37 -8.46 -25.06
N GLN A 35 -8.36 -7.59 -25.01
CA GLN A 35 -7.23 -7.53 -25.94
C GLN A 35 -5.96 -8.21 -25.40
N HIS A 36 -6.02 -8.76 -24.19
CA HIS A 36 -4.86 -9.30 -23.49
C HIS A 36 -4.98 -10.81 -23.34
N VAL A 37 -3.84 -11.50 -23.40
CA VAL A 37 -3.76 -12.93 -23.10
C VAL A 37 -2.99 -13.09 -21.80
N ILE A 38 -3.68 -13.60 -20.79
CA ILE A 38 -3.11 -13.92 -19.48
C ILE A 38 -2.61 -15.36 -19.53
N LYS A 39 -1.30 -15.56 -19.37
CA LYS A 39 -0.72 -16.89 -19.23
C LYS A 39 -0.42 -17.17 -17.77
N ILE A 40 -0.85 -18.32 -17.28
CA ILE A 40 -0.48 -18.80 -15.95
C ILE A 40 0.83 -19.57 -16.08
N VAL A 41 1.82 -19.16 -15.29
CA VAL A 41 3.17 -19.72 -15.31
C VAL A 41 3.58 -20.02 -13.87
N GLU A 42 4.41 -21.04 -13.71
CA GLU A 42 4.92 -21.45 -12.40
C GLU A 42 5.75 -20.34 -11.74
N ALA A 43 5.68 -20.26 -10.41
CA ALA A 43 6.30 -19.17 -9.65
C ALA A 43 7.83 -19.09 -9.82
N GLU A 44 8.48 -20.22 -10.09
CA GLU A 44 9.94 -20.30 -10.25
C GLU A 44 10.42 -19.89 -11.65
N THR A 45 9.50 -19.81 -12.62
CA THR A 45 9.86 -19.50 -14.00
C THR A 45 10.36 -18.07 -14.12
N LYS A 46 11.54 -17.92 -14.72
CA LYS A 46 12.14 -16.61 -14.94
C LYS A 46 11.53 -15.98 -16.18
N ILE A 47 10.82 -14.87 -15.97
CA ILE A 47 10.21 -14.08 -17.04
C ILE A 47 10.99 -12.79 -17.29
N CYS A 48 10.96 -12.30 -18.52
CA CYS A 48 11.47 -10.98 -18.85
C CYS A 48 10.59 -9.91 -18.22
N HIS A 49 11.09 -9.09 -17.28
CA HIS A 49 10.28 -8.01 -16.71
C HIS A 49 9.93 -6.89 -17.71
N GLN A 50 10.64 -6.81 -18.85
CA GLN A 50 10.43 -5.75 -19.83
C GLN A 50 9.31 -6.08 -20.82
N CYS A 51 9.29 -7.31 -21.36
CA CYS A 51 8.32 -7.75 -22.37
C CYS A 51 7.39 -8.88 -21.88
N LYS A 52 7.64 -9.42 -20.68
CA LYS A 52 6.88 -10.51 -20.04
C LYS A 52 6.93 -11.85 -20.78
N SER A 53 7.85 -12.01 -21.73
CA SER A 53 8.11 -13.31 -22.36
C SER A 53 8.84 -14.26 -21.39
N THR A 54 8.54 -15.54 -21.50
CA THR A 54 9.21 -16.65 -20.81
C THR A 54 10.44 -17.15 -21.58
N GLU A 55 10.61 -16.74 -22.83
CA GLU A 55 11.64 -17.27 -23.74
C GLU A 55 13.03 -16.69 -23.48
N HIS A 56 13.10 -15.49 -22.90
CA HIS A 56 14.36 -14.79 -22.68
C HIS A 56 14.36 -14.01 -21.38
N LEU A 57 15.56 -13.74 -20.87
CA LEU A 57 15.77 -12.82 -19.76
C LEU A 57 15.92 -11.39 -20.28
N VAL A 58 15.78 -10.41 -19.39
CA VAL A 58 15.87 -8.98 -19.77
C VAL A 58 17.21 -8.61 -20.40
N LYS A 59 18.29 -9.32 -20.05
CA LYS A 59 19.62 -9.12 -20.66
C LYS A 59 19.59 -9.30 -22.18
N ASP A 60 18.78 -10.23 -22.66
CA ASP A 60 18.68 -10.60 -24.07
C ASP A 60 17.43 -10.00 -24.74
N CYS A 61 16.66 -9.20 -24.00
CA CYS A 61 15.45 -8.57 -24.52
C CYS A 61 15.79 -7.46 -25.52
N GLN A 62 15.28 -7.62 -26.74
CA GLN A 62 15.45 -6.63 -27.81
C GLN A 62 14.86 -5.27 -27.44
N ILE A 63 13.67 -5.24 -26.83
CA ILE A 63 13.01 -4.02 -26.35
C ILE A 63 13.89 -3.30 -25.33
N ALA A 64 14.54 -4.05 -24.42
CA ALA A 64 15.43 -3.47 -23.42
C ALA A 64 16.68 -2.85 -24.08
N LYS A 65 17.23 -3.50 -25.11
CA LYS A 65 18.36 -2.97 -25.88
C LYS A 65 17.98 -1.68 -26.63
N GLU A 66 16.85 -1.68 -27.32
CA GLU A 66 16.33 -0.51 -28.04
C GLU A 66 16.05 0.68 -27.11
N ASN A 67 15.48 0.41 -25.92
CA ASN A 67 15.24 1.44 -24.93
C ASN A 67 16.54 2.07 -24.44
N LYS A 68 17.58 1.27 -24.17
CA LYS A 68 18.91 1.77 -23.79
C LYS A 68 19.55 2.59 -24.90
N GLU A 69 19.45 2.13 -26.14
CA GLU A 69 20.01 2.85 -27.29
C GLU A 69 19.30 4.20 -27.50
N ARG A 70 17.96 4.21 -27.39
CA ARG A 70 17.15 5.43 -27.45
C ARG A 70 17.56 6.41 -26.36
N GLU A 71 17.74 5.93 -25.14
CA GLU A 71 18.17 6.76 -24.01
C GLU A 71 19.58 7.33 -24.23
N PHE A 72 20.50 6.52 -24.76
CA PHE A 72 21.84 6.95 -25.10
C PHE A 72 21.84 8.04 -26.17
N ARG A 73 21.06 7.87 -27.26
CA ARG A 73 20.88 8.88 -28.31
C ARG A 73 20.29 10.17 -27.76
N GLN A 74 19.28 10.08 -26.88
CA GLN A 74 18.70 11.26 -26.20
C GLN A 74 19.75 12.00 -25.37
N LYS A 75 20.59 11.28 -24.62
CA LYS A 75 21.67 11.86 -23.82
C LYS A 75 22.71 12.58 -24.70
N GLN A 76 23.13 11.97 -25.81
CA GLN A 76 24.05 12.60 -26.76
C GLN A 76 23.44 13.86 -27.39
N ASN A 77 22.17 13.80 -27.81
CA ASN A 77 21.47 14.95 -28.37
C ASN A 77 21.33 16.08 -27.34
N TYR A 78 21.03 15.76 -26.08
CA TYR A 78 21.02 16.76 -25.01
C TYR A 78 22.39 17.42 -24.85
N GLN A 79 23.49 16.65 -24.81
CA GLN A 79 24.84 17.22 -24.70
C GLN A 79 25.16 18.16 -25.87
N ARG A 80 24.84 17.76 -27.10
CA ARG A 80 25.11 18.55 -28.32
C ARG A 80 24.24 19.81 -28.41
N PHE A 81 22.97 19.73 -28.06
CA PHE A 81 21.98 20.78 -28.31
C PHE A 81 21.48 21.49 -27.04
N SER A 82 22.12 21.26 -25.89
CA SER A 82 21.75 21.84 -24.58
C SER A 82 21.52 23.35 -24.63
N GLN A 83 22.43 24.11 -25.26
CA GLN A 83 22.32 25.57 -25.39
C GLN A 83 21.12 26.01 -26.24
N THR A 84 20.81 25.25 -27.30
CA THR A 84 19.67 25.52 -28.18
C THR A 84 18.37 25.27 -27.43
N TYR A 85 18.28 24.15 -26.69
CA TYR A 85 17.13 23.87 -25.83
C TYR A 85 16.95 24.93 -24.76
N LYS A 86 18.05 25.40 -24.13
CA LYS A 86 18.00 26.45 -23.10
C LYS A 86 17.37 27.74 -23.63
N LYS A 87 17.72 28.13 -24.87
CA LYS A 87 17.28 29.39 -25.48
C LYS A 87 15.86 29.35 -26.05
N TYR A 88 15.48 28.24 -26.70
CA TYR A 88 14.23 28.18 -27.47
C TYR A 88 13.18 27.22 -26.90
N GLN A 89 13.56 26.29 -26.03
CA GLN A 89 12.68 25.24 -25.50
C GLN A 89 12.98 24.96 -24.01
N THR A 90 12.83 25.99 -23.18
CA THR A 90 13.22 25.95 -21.75
C THR A 90 12.56 24.82 -20.97
N ARG A 91 11.30 24.46 -21.29
CA ARG A 91 10.62 23.31 -20.66
C ARG A 91 11.33 21.99 -20.94
N VAL A 92 11.70 21.76 -22.21
CA VAL A 92 12.42 20.55 -22.64
C VAL A 92 13.80 20.52 -22.00
N TYR A 93 14.51 21.65 -22.01
CA TYR A 93 15.79 21.81 -21.32
C TYR A 93 15.69 21.38 -19.85
N ASN A 94 14.81 21.99 -19.06
CA ASN A 94 14.66 21.68 -17.64
C ASN A 94 14.37 20.18 -17.37
N THR A 95 13.52 19.55 -18.19
CA THR A 95 13.24 18.11 -18.05
C THR A 95 14.44 17.22 -18.36
N LEU A 96 15.23 17.56 -19.39
CA LEU A 96 16.41 16.80 -19.78
C LEU A 96 17.59 17.06 -18.83
N THR A 97 17.73 18.29 -18.34
CA THR A 97 18.71 18.68 -17.32
C THR A 97 18.47 17.87 -16.04
N ASN A 98 17.27 17.92 -15.46
CA ASN A 98 16.95 17.11 -14.27
C ASN A 98 17.11 15.59 -14.50
N LYS A 99 17.01 15.11 -15.75
CA LYS A 99 17.19 13.70 -16.07
C LYS A 99 18.65 13.29 -16.25
N TYR A 100 19.49 14.16 -16.83
CA TYR A 100 20.84 13.79 -17.29
C TYR A 100 21.99 14.50 -16.54
N THR A 101 21.74 15.65 -15.92
CA THR A 101 22.74 16.37 -15.12
C THR A 101 22.58 16.13 -13.63
N ASP A 102 21.41 15.70 -13.15
CA ASP A 102 21.22 15.27 -11.75
C ASP A 102 21.79 13.86 -11.53
N GLN A 103 23.04 13.65 -11.95
CA GLN A 103 23.86 12.59 -11.40
C GLN A 103 24.24 13.00 -9.98
N SER A 104 23.71 12.21 -9.03
CA SER A 104 23.96 12.24 -7.59
C SER A 104 23.59 13.54 -6.88
N ASN A 105 22.37 13.62 -6.35
CA ASN A 105 22.31 14.15 -4.99
C ASN A 105 23.17 13.20 -4.14
N SER A 106 24.38 13.61 -3.80
CA SER A 106 25.16 12.94 -2.77
C SER A 106 24.28 12.75 -1.54
N TYR A 107 24.50 11.71 -0.73
CA TYR A 107 23.76 11.53 0.54
C TYR A 107 23.70 12.84 1.34
N ALA A 108 24.76 13.64 1.28
CA ALA A 108 24.85 14.97 1.89
C ALA A 108 23.88 16.02 1.30
N GLU A 109 23.60 15.99 -0.01
CA GLU A 109 22.62 16.91 -0.63
C GLU A 109 21.18 16.47 -0.39
N ILE A 110 20.93 15.16 -0.35
CA ILE A 110 19.61 14.61 0.02
C ILE A 110 19.28 14.96 1.47
N ALA A 111 20.25 14.86 2.38
CA ALA A 111 20.08 15.21 3.80
C ALA A 111 19.82 16.71 4.02
N ARG A 112 20.30 17.59 3.14
CA ARG A 112 20.07 19.05 3.20
C ARG A 112 18.75 19.49 2.57
N ARG A 113 18.17 18.69 1.68
CA ARG A 113 16.84 18.95 1.14
C ARG A 113 15.81 18.60 2.20
N GLU A 114 15.44 19.57 3.03
CA GLU A 114 14.30 19.41 3.93
C GLU A 114 13.07 18.94 3.12
N PRO A 115 12.35 17.89 3.59
CA PRO A 115 11.15 17.44 2.92
C PRO A 115 10.06 18.53 3.05
N ARG A 116 9.96 19.39 2.03
CA ARG A 116 8.97 20.48 1.93
C ARG A 116 7.49 20.03 2.03
N HIS A 117 7.21 18.72 2.08
CA HIS A 117 5.86 18.18 2.12
C HIS A 117 5.54 17.22 3.28
N LYS A 118 6.42 17.03 4.28
CA LYS A 118 6.10 16.12 5.41
C LYS A 118 5.43 16.80 6.62
N ASN A 119 5.55 18.12 6.79
CA ASN A 119 5.08 18.74 8.04
C ASN A 119 3.56 19.00 8.12
N GLN A 120 2.80 18.94 7.02
CA GLN A 120 1.34 19.16 7.08
C GLN A 120 0.52 17.90 7.41
N GLN A 121 0.98 16.70 7.04
CA GLN A 121 0.25 15.45 7.33
C GLN A 121 0.49 14.91 8.75
N TYR A 122 1.67 15.14 9.34
CA TYR A 122 1.94 14.66 10.69
C TYR A 122 1.20 15.46 11.76
N GLN A 123 0.99 16.78 11.58
CA GLN A 123 0.26 17.59 12.55
C GLN A 123 -1.26 17.34 12.55
N THR A 124 -1.85 16.98 11.40
CA THR A 124 -3.28 16.64 11.31
C THR A 124 -3.57 15.27 11.94
N GLN A 125 -2.73 14.26 11.68
CA GLN A 125 -2.91 12.91 12.24
C GLN A 125 -2.68 12.83 13.76
N THR A 126 -1.78 13.63 14.33
CA THR A 126 -1.57 13.64 15.79
C THR A 126 -2.76 14.25 16.55
N ASN A 127 -3.39 15.28 15.98
CA ASN A 127 -4.52 15.96 16.61
C ASN A 127 -5.81 15.12 16.55
N GLU A 128 -6.07 14.41 15.44
CA GLU A 128 -7.22 13.50 15.33
C GLU A 128 -7.08 12.31 16.28
N ASN A 129 -5.90 11.66 16.33
CA ASN A 129 -5.65 10.53 17.23
C ASN A 129 -5.71 10.91 18.72
N GLN A 130 -5.31 12.14 19.09
CA GLN A 130 -5.46 12.62 20.47
C GLN A 130 -6.93 12.83 20.84
N ASN A 131 -7.74 13.33 19.91
CA ASN A 131 -9.16 13.58 20.14
C ASN A 131 -9.96 12.27 20.25
N ASP A 132 -9.63 11.27 19.44
CA ASP A 132 -10.30 9.97 19.49
C ASP A 132 -9.96 9.18 20.77
N ASN A 133 -8.71 9.24 21.24
CA ASN A 133 -8.33 8.64 22.52
C ASN A 133 -9.05 9.30 23.71
N GLN A 134 -9.26 10.62 23.69
CA GLN A 134 -10.04 11.32 24.71
C GLN A 134 -11.51 10.89 24.71
N LYS A 135 -12.11 10.74 23.52
CA LYS A 135 -13.49 10.22 23.40
C LYS A 135 -13.61 8.79 23.91
N ILE A 136 -12.65 7.92 23.59
CA ILE A 136 -12.61 6.53 24.07
C ILE A 136 -12.58 6.50 25.60
N MET A 137 -11.75 7.32 26.24
CA MET A 137 -11.70 7.41 27.70
C MET A 137 -13.02 7.87 28.32
N GLN A 138 -13.69 8.86 27.73
CA GLN A 138 -15.01 9.30 28.18
C GLN A 138 -16.08 8.20 28.06
N TYR A 139 -16.05 7.42 26.96
CA TYR A 139 -16.97 6.29 26.81
C TYR A 139 -16.72 5.20 27.85
N LEU A 140 -15.45 4.86 28.14
CA LEU A 140 -15.10 3.88 29.16
C LEU A 140 -15.55 4.30 30.56
N GLU A 141 -15.39 5.58 30.90
CA GLU A 141 -15.86 6.12 32.18
C GLU A 141 -17.39 6.07 32.31
N ASN A 142 -18.11 6.38 31.23
CA ASN A 142 -19.57 6.28 31.20
C ASN A 142 -20.06 4.83 31.33
N ILE A 143 -19.39 3.88 30.65
CA ILE A 143 -19.69 2.44 30.77
C ILE A 143 -19.51 1.98 32.22
N ASN A 144 -18.39 2.32 32.86
CA ASN A 144 -18.14 1.95 34.26
C ASN A 144 -19.20 2.52 35.21
N ASN A 145 -19.59 3.78 35.01
CA ASN A 145 -20.64 4.41 35.82
C ASN A 145 -22.01 3.73 35.65
N ARG A 146 -22.33 3.28 34.43
CA ARG A 146 -23.58 2.54 34.16
C ARG A 146 -23.54 1.14 34.76
N LEU A 147 -22.42 0.43 34.64
CA LEU A 147 -22.23 -0.89 35.26
C LEU A 147 -22.38 -0.82 36.78
N GLY A 148 -21.75 0.18 37.43
CA GLY A 148 -21.90 0.36 38.88
C GLY A 148 -23.34 0.68 39.33
N LYS A 149 -24.16 1.29 38.48
CA LYS A 149 -25.60 1.47 38.77
C LYS A 149 -26.37 0.16 38.66
N VAL A 150 -26.10 -0.62 37.61
CA VAL A 150 -26.72 -1.94 37.40
C VAL A 150 -26.35 -2.89 38.55
N GLU A 151 -25.11 -2.89 39.02
CA GLU A 151 -24.69 -3.68 40.19
C GLU A 151 -25.48 -3.31 41.46
N LYS A 152 -25.69 -2.02 41.71
CA LYS A 152 -26.51 -1.55 42.84
C LYS A 152 -27.96 -2.00 42.72
N GLU A 153 -28.55 -1.91 41.52
CA GLU A 153 -29.91 -2.38 41.26
C GLU A 153 -30.04 -3.90 41.46
N ILE A 154 -29.07 -4.69 40.99
CA ILE A 154 -29.01 -6.15 41.19
C ILE A 154 -28.95 -6.48 42.69
N ASN A 155 -28.12 -5.78 43.45
CA ASN A 155 -28.00 -6.01 44.89
C ASN A 155 -29.32 -5.69 45.63
N GLN A 156 -29.96 -4.57 45.30
CA GLN A 156 -31.28 -4.22 45.86
C GLN A 156 -32.36 -5.26 45.50
N LEU A 157 -32.35 -5.77 44.26
CA LEU A 157 -33.27 -6.82 43.83
C LEU A 157 -33.02 -8.14 44.59
N ASN A 158 -31.76 -8.51 44.82
CA ASN A 158 -31.40 -9.69 45.59
C ASN A 158 -31.81 -9.58 47.06
N GLU A 159 -31.66 -8.40 47.67
CA GLU A 159 -32.14 -8.12 49.02
C GLU A 159 -33.66 -8.28 49.11
N ARG A 160 -34.43 -7.64 48.20
CA ARG A 160 -35.90 -7.80 48.11
C ARG A 160 -36.33 -9.25 47.89
N LYS A 161 -35.60 -10.00 47.07
CA LYS A 161 -35.86 -11.43 46.82
C LYS A 161 -35.59 -12.29 48.07
N SER A 162 -34.61 -11.92 48.88
CA SER A 162 -34.31 -12.58 50.15
C SER A 162 -35.40 -12.34 51.20
N GLU A 163 -35.93 -11.12 51.26
CA GLU A 163 -37.00 -10.74 52.18
C GLU A 163 -38.34 -11.40 51.82
N THR A 164 -38.66 -11.47 50.53
CA THR A 164 -39.87 -12.16 50.04
C THR A 164 -39.81 -13.66 50.29
N LYS A 165 -38.64 -14.31 50.10
CA LYS A 165 -38.45 -15.73 50.48
C LYS A 165 -38.65 -15.99 51.98
N LYS A 166 -38.18 -15.09 52.85
CA LYS A 166 -38.38 -15.19 54.32
C LYS A 166 -39.87 -15.07 54.70
N ARG A 167 -40.64 -14.24 53.98
CA ARG A 167 -42.10 -14.11 54.19
C ARG A 167 -42.87 -15.34 53.72
N THR A 168 -42.54 -15.92 52.57
CA THR A 168 -43.21 -17.13 52.06
C THR A 168 -42.86 -18.41 52.84
N GLY A 169 -41.69 -18.47 53.48
CA GLY A 169 -41.29 -19.60 54.33
C GLY A 169 -41.96 -19.63 55.71
N LYS A 170 -42.51 -18.51 56.19
CA LYS A 170 -43.25 -18.44 57.46
C LYS A 170 -44.73 -18.87 57.35
N ASN A 171 -45.31 -18.87 56.15
CA ASN A 171 -46.72 -19.24 55.93
C ASN A 171 -46.94 -20.74 55.61
N LYS A 172 -45.94 -21.60 55.86
CA LYS A 172 -45.98 -23.04 55.56
C LYS A 172 -45.77 -23.96 56.78
N LYS A 173 -46.02 -23.47 57.99
CA LYS A 173 -46.11 -24.30 59.21
C LYS A 173 -47.47 -24.13 59.85
#